data_AF-A0A7C5TQY8-F1
#
_entry.id   AF-A0A7C5TQY8-F1
#
_cell.length_a   1.000
_cell.length_b   1.000
_cell.length_c   1.000
_cell.angle_alpha   90.00
_cell.angle_beta   90.00
_cell.angle_gamma   90.00
#
_symmetry.space_group_name_H-M   'P 1'
#
loop_
_entity.id
_entity.type
_entity.pdbx_description
1 polymer ?
#
loop_
_entity_poly.entity_id
_entity_poly.type
_entity_poly.pdbx_seq_one_letter_code
_entity_poly.pdbx_strand_id
1 'polypeptide(L)'
;ALRPTLTVIDATRVLTGGGPTGGSLDLVRHVDAVAVATDPVAADTWGASLLGLEPAGLPYLGIAQRLGVGTTDWQGLLVEG
;
A
#
# COMPACT_ATOMS: atom_id res chain seq x y z
N ALA A 1 13.86 2.62 -14.83
CA ALA A 1 12.69 2.38 -13.95
C ALA A 1 13.21 2.20 -12.52
N LEU A 2 12.56 2.80 -11.53
CA LEU A 2 12.86 2.55 -10.13
C LEU A 2 12.43 1.12 -9.78
N ARG A 3 13.34 0.29 -9.24
CA ARG A 3 13.06 -1.06 -8.73
C ARG A 3 13.68 -1.19 -7.34
N PRO A 4 12.95 -0.81 -6.28
CA PRO A 4 13.41 -1.00 -4.92
C PRO A 4 13.68 -2.48 -4.66
N THR A 5 14.71 -2.78 -3.88
CA THR A 5 14.95 -4.14 -3.34
C THR A 5 14.15 -4.39 -2.08
N LEU A 6 13.73 -3.31 -1.39
CA LEU A 6 12.97 -3.32 -0.15
C LEU A 6 12.00 -2.14 -0.15
N THR A 7 10.74 -2.41 0.16
CA THR A 7 9.69 -1.42 0.40
C THR A 7 9.11 -1.65 1.79
N VAL A 8 9.02 -0.58 2.57
CA VAL A 8 8.45 -0.61 3.92
C VAL A 8 7.29 0.36 3.96
N ILE A 9 6.15 -0.10 4.46
CA ILE A 9 4.97 0.74 4.73
C ILE A 9 4.70 0.70 6.22
N ASP A 10 4.80 1.87 6.85
CA ASP A 10 4.33 2.09 8.20
C ASP A 10 2.81 2.35 8.16
N ALA A 11 2.05 1.41 8.70
CA ALA A 11 0.62 1.52 8.90
C ALA A 11 0.28 1.46 10.39
N THR A 12 1.14 1.97 11.27
CA THR A 12 0.79 2.08 12.70
C THR A 12 -0.44 2.96 12.87
N ARG A 13 -0.44 4.13 12.21
CA ARG A 13 -1.54 5.09 12.18
C ARG A 13 -1.81 5.54 10.75
N VAL A 14 -3.01 5.26 10.25
CA VAL A 14 -3.42 5.56 8.87
C VAL A 14 -4.39 6.74 8.87
N LEU A 15 -4.06 7.80 8.13
CA LEU A 15 -5.00 8.89 7.86
C LEU A 15 -5.93 8.48 6.72
N THR A 16 -7.21 8.28 7.02
CA THR A 16 -8.20 7.78 6.05
C THR A 16 -8.88 8.88 5.23
N GLY A 17 -8.62 10.15 5.54
CA GLY A 17 -9.17 11.30 4.81
C GLY A 17 -8.62 12.63 5.32
N GLY A 18 -8.88 13.72 4.57
CA GLY A 18 -8.48 15.07 4.99
C GLY A 18 -6.96 15.35 5.01
N GLY A 19 -6.15 14.51 4.36
CA GLY A 19 -4.71 14.73 4.16
C GLY A 19 -4.41 15.76 3.05
N PRO A 20 -3.13 16.12 2.81
CA PRO A 20 -1.89 15.60 3.42
C PRO A 20 -1.45 16.35 4.69
N THR A 21 -1.98 17.54 4.95
CA THR A 21 -1.61 18.38 6.11
C THR A 21 -2.10 17.84 7.45
N GLY A 22 -2.94 16.81 7.44
CA GLY A 22 -3.62 16.31 8.64
C GLY A 22 -4.80 17.20 9.03
N GLY A 23 -5.76 16.60 9.72
CA GLY A 23 -6.99 17.24 10.17
C GLY A 23 -7.47 16.60 11.46
N SER A 24 -8.76 16.27 11.52
CA SER A 24 -9.33 15.62 12.71
C SER A 24 -8.65 14.27 13.02
N LEU A 25 -8.40 14.03 14.31
CA LEU A 25 -7.98 12.71 14.80
C LEU A 25 -9.04 11.63 14.55
N ASP A 26 -10.30 12.02 14.34
CA ASP A 26 -11.39 11.10 14.00
C ASP A 26 -11.19 10.42 12.63
N LEU A 27 -10.32 11.00 11.78
CA LEU A 27 -9.95 10.43 10.48
C LEU A 27 -8.67 9.58 10.56
N VAL A 28 -8.14 9.35 11.77
CA VAL A 28 -6.97 8.51 11.99
C VAL A 28 -7.42 7.15 12.51
N ARG A 29 -7.07 6.09 11.77
CA ARG A 29 -7.28 4.71 12.19
C ARG A 29 -5.97 4.11 12.70
N HIS A 30 -6.03 3.48 13.86
CA HIS A 30 -4.94 2.66 14.40
C HIS A 30 -5.03 1.27 13.77
N VAL A 31 -3.99 0.90 13.02
CA VAL A 31 -3.89 -0.42 12.37
C VAL A 31 -2.76 -1.26 13.00
N ASP A 32 -1.75 -0.59 13.59
CA ASP A 32 -0.66 -1.23 14.36
C ASP A 32 0.10 -2.30 13.56
N ALA A 33 0.33 -2.03 12.27
CA ALA A 33 1.06 -2.92 11.37
C ALA A 33 2.18 -2.21 10.62
N VAL A 34 3.21 -2.99 10.24
CA VAL A 34 4.25 -2.57 9.30
C VAL A 34 4.38 -3.66 8.24
N ALA A 35 4.26 -3.28 6.97
CA ALA A 35 4.53 -4.19 5.86
C ALA A 35 5.97 -4.01 5.38
N VAL A 36 6.64 -5.13 5.14
CA VAL A 36 8.00 -5.18 4.58
C VAL A 36 7.97 -6.14 3.39
N ALA A 37 8.32 -5.65 2.21
CA ALA A 37 8.19 -6.42 0.98
C ALA A 37 9.34 -6.17 0.01
N THR A 38 9.66 -7.19 -0.79
CA THR A 38 10.55 -7.06 -1.96
C THR A 38 9.78 -6.73 -3.24
N ASP A 39 8.44 -6.81 -3.20
CA ASP A 39 7.55 -6.38 -4.29
C ASP A 39 6.91 -5.02 -3.91
N PRO A 40 7.29 -3.92 -4.56
CA PRO A 40 6.78 -2.59 -4.24
C PRO A 40 5.31 -2.40 -4.66
N VAL A 41 4.83 -3.10 -5.70
CA VAL A 41 3.45 -2.99 -6.16
C VAL A 41 2.54 -3.73 -5.20
N ALA A 42 2.95 -4.89 -4.72
CA ALA A 42 2.20 -5.65 -3.73
C ALA A 42 2.10 -4.88 -2.41
N ALA A 43 3.21 -4.29 -1.95
CA ALA A 43 3.23 -3.46 -0.74
C ALA A 43 2.23 -2.31 -0.83
N ASP A 44 2.29 -1.51 -1.90
CA ASP A 44 1.41 -0.36 -2.05
C ASP A 44 -0.05 -0.77 -2.27
N THR A 45 -0.29 -1.92 -2.92
CA THR A 45 -1.65 -2.46 -3.05
C THR A 45 -2.22 -2.90 -1.70
N TRP A 46 -1.40 -3.50 -0.82
CA TRP A 46 -1.79 -3.75 0.57
C TRP A 46 -2.09 -2.44 1.30
N GLY A 47 -1.25 -1.42 1.16
CA GLY A 47 -1.48 -0.08 1.74
C GLY A 47 -2.79 0.56 1.26
N ALA A 48 -3.09 0.47 -0.04
CA ALA A 48 -4.34 0.93 -0.62
C ALA A 48 -5.56 0.20 -0.03
N SER A 49 -5.45 -1.10 0.22
CA SER A 49 -6.53 -1.89 0.84
C SER A 49 -6.90 -1.38 2.25
N LEU A 50 -5.93 -0.83 2.99
CA LEU A 50 -6.18 -0.20 4.29
C LEU A 50 -7.09 1.03 4.14
N LEU A 51 -7.02 1.73 3.02
CA LEU A 51 -7.88 2.88 2.71
C LEU A 51 -9.21 2.46 2.07
N GLY A 52 -9.47 1.16 1.91
CA GLY A 52 -10.64 0.63 1.20
C GLY A 52 -10.61 0.92 -0.30
N LEU A 53 -9.42 1.12 -0.87
CA LEU A 53 -9.22 1.40 -2.29
C LEU A 53 -8.88 0.11 -3.03
N GLU A 54 -9.54 -0.08 -4.17
CA GLU A 54 -9.26 -1.18 -5.09
C GLU A 54 -8.16 -0.78 -6.08
N PRO A 55 -7.31 -1.73 -6.55
CA PRO A 55 -6.24 -1.45 -7.51
C PRO A 55 -6.75 -0.81 -8.80
N ALA A 56 -7.96 -1.17 -9.23
CA ALA A 56 -8.61 -0.61 -10.42
C ALA A 56 -8.87 0.91 -10.29
N GLY A 57 -9.00 1.43 -9.07
CA GLY A 57 -9.14 2.86 -8.78
C GLY A 57 -7.81 3.63 -8.72
N LEU A 58 -6.67 2.92 -8.83
CA LEU A 58 -5.32 3.46 -8.72
C LEU A 58 -4.52 3.11 -9.98
N PRO A 59 -4.69 3.85 -11.09
CA PRO A 59 -4.15 3.46 -12.40
C PRO A 59 -2.64 3.21 -12.43
N TYR A 60 -1.89 3.87 -11.54
CA TYR A 60 -0.44 3.72 -11.46
C TYR A 60 -0.03 2.30 -11.01
N LEU A 61 -0.82 1.62 -10.17
CA LEU A 61 -0.57 0.23 -9.76
C LEU A 61 -0.67 -0.71 -10.98
N GLY A 62 -1.73 -0.55 -11.78
CA GLY A 62 -1.91 -1.32 -13.00
C GLY A 62 -0.82 -1.04 -14.05
N ILE A 63 -0.35 0.21 -14.15
CA ILE A 63 0.80 0.56 -15.01
C ILE A 63 2.07 -0.16 -14.52
N ALA A 64 2.37 -0.09 -13.22
CA ALA A 64 3.55 -0.72 -12.64
C ALA A 64 3.56 -2.25 -12.84
N GLN A 65 2.39 -2.90 -12.67
CA GLN A 65 2.23 -4.32 -12.98
C GLN A 65 2.51 -4.64 -14.45
N ARG A 66 1.94 -3.86 -15.39
CA ARG A 66 2.20 -4.06 -16.83
C ARG A 66 3.67 -3.86 -17.22
N LEU A 67 4.41 -3.05 -16.46
CA LEU A 67 5.85 -2.87 -16.62
C LEU A 67 6.68 -3.96 -15.92
N GLY A 68 6.03 -4.97 -15.30
CA GLY A 68 6.68 -6.06 -14.59
C GLY A 68 7.46 -5.59 -13.36
N VAL A 69 7.00 -4.52 -12.69
CA VAL A 69 7.64 -4.01 -11.47
C VAL A 69 7.18 -4.79 -10.23
N GLY A 70 6.01 -5.43 -10.30
CA GLY A 70 5.43 -6.22 -9.22
C GLY A 70 3.99 -6.64 -9.56
N THR A 71 3.26 -7.13 -8.57
CA THR A 71 1.85 -7.55 -8.72
C THR A 71 0.89 -6.73 -7.86
N THR A 72 -0.33 -6.50 -8.35
CA THR A 72 -1.44 -5.98 -7.53
C THR A 72 -2.14 -7.08 -6.74
N ASP A 73 -1.93 -8.35 -7.09
CA ASP A 73 -2.46 -9.50 -6.35
C ASP A 73 -1.54 -9.84 -5.17
N TRP A 74 -1.60 -9.03 -4.11
CA TRP A 74 -0.81 -9.26 -2.89
C TRP A 74 -1.36 -10.41 -2.05
N GLN A 75 -2.64 -10.75 -2.18
CA GLN A 75 -3.28 -11.83 -1.41
C GLN A 75 -2.83 -13.22 -1.88
N GLY A 76 -2.39 -13.34 -3.14
CA GLY A 76 -1.77 -14.56 -3.66
C GLY A 76 -0.32 -14.79 -3.23
N LEU A 77 0.30 -13.87 -2.48
CA LEU A 77 1.70 -13.98 -2.04
C LEU A 77 1.81 -14.70 -0.69
N LEU A 78 2.99 -15.27 -0.42
CA LEU A 78 3.34 -15.75 0.91
C LEU A 78 3.46 -14.55 1.85
N VAL A 79 2.73 -14.59 2.96
CA VAL A 79 2.80 -13.61 4.04
C VAL A 79 3.23 -14.32 5.31
N GLU A 80 4.31 -13.83 5.92
CA GLU A 80 4.79 -14.25 7.24
C GLU A 80 4.35 -13.20 8.26
N GLY A 81 3.83 -13.63 9.42
CA GLY A 81 3.29 -12.76 10.46
C GLY A 81 3.76 -13.13 11.85
#